data_AF-A0A0Q6D4G8-F1
#
_entry.id   AF-A0A0Q6D4G8-F1
#
_cell.length_a   1.000
_cell.length_b   1.000
_cell.length_c   1.000
_cell.angle_alpha   90.00
_cell.angle_beta   90.00
_cell.angle_gamma   90.00
#
_symmetry.space_group_name_H-M   'P 1'
#
loop_
_entity.id
_entity.type
_entity.pdbx_description
1 polymer ?
#
loop_
_entity_poly.entity_id
_entity_poly.type
_entity_poly.pdbx_seq_one_letter_code
_entity_poly.pdbx_strand_id
1 'polypeptide(L)'
;MAMIQFDPNGQILMANENFLRTMGYELSEVIGKHHSMFAEPVYASSKSYQQFWDRLGGGEFISDEFKRLGKNGREVWIQASYNPVFDRSGRVIKVVKFASDITEAKTVSITDAGKIAAITRAQAMIEFDTAGNILHANQNFLDALGYGLDEIVGQHHSMFVEPAFAASV
;
A
#
# COMPACT_ATOMS: atom_id res chain seq x y z
N MET A 1 -11.62 -7.48 13.32
CA MET A 1 -11.74 -7.72 11.87
C MET A 1 -12.98 -7.02 11.32
N ALA A 2 -12.82 -6.19 10.29
CA ALA A 2 -13.95 -5.54 9.61
C ALA A 2 -14.64 -6.54 8.67
N MET A 3 -15.97 -6.55 8.65
CA MET A 3 -16.77 -7.43 7.81
C MET A 3 -17.97 -6.69 7.23
N ILE A 4 -18.25 -6.91 5.95
CA ILE A 4 -19.40 -6.35 5.23
C ILE A 4 -19.90 -7.38 4.20
N GLN A 5 -21.22 -7.42 3.98
CA GLN A 5 -21.83 -8.31 2.99
C GLN A 5 -22.53 -7.49 1.92
N PHE A 6 -22.44 -7.99 0.70
CA PHE A 6 -23.09 -7.41 -0.47
C PHE A 6 -23.96 -8.44 -1.17
N ASP A 7 -24.99 -7.99 -1.88
CA ASP A 7 -25.61 -8.79 -2.92
C ASP A 7 -24.62 -8.96 -4.10
N PRO A 8 -24.93 -9.83 -5.10
CA PRO A 8 -24.05 -10.01 -6.26
C PRO A 8 -23.84 -8.75 -7.11
N ASN A 9 -24.72 -7.75 -6.97
CA ASN A 9 -24.63 -6.47 -7.67
C ASN A 9 -23.91 -5.39 -6.84
N GLY A 10 -23.33 -5.72 -5.69
CA GLY A 10 -22.58 -4.78 -4.85
C GLY A 10 -23.42 -3.89 -3.92
N GLN A 11 -24.71 -4.15 -3.75
CA GLN A 11 -25.54 -3.47 -2.74
C GLN A 11 -25.26 -4.01 -1.34
N ILE A 12 -25.12 -3.12 -0.37
CA ILE A 12 -24.75 -3.45 1.00
C ILE A 12 -25.94 -4.07 1.72
N LEU A 13 -25.76 -5.31 2.19
CA LEU A 13 -26.76 -6.08 2.93
C LEU A 13 -26.57 -5.98 4.45
N MET A 14 -25.33 -5.80 4.91
CA MET A 14 -24.99 -5.58 6.32
C MET A 14 -23.53 -5.15 6.44
N ALA A 15 -23.17 -4.40 7.49
CA ALA A 15 -21.79 -4.15 7.89
C ALA A 15 -21.65 -4.33 9.41
N ASN A 16 -20.56 -4.93 9.88
CA ASN A 16 -20.30 -5.05 11.31
C ASN A 16 -19.72 -3.75 11.88
N GLU A 17 -19.75 -3.61 13.20
CA GLU A 17 -19.27 -2.40 13.89
C GLU A 17 -17.80 -2.07 13.58
N ASN A 18 -16.96 -3.08 13.36
CA ASN A 18 -15.56 -2.86 13.01
C ASN A 18 -15.43 -2.20 11.63
N PHE A 19 -16.18 -2.66 10.64
CA PHE A 19 -16.19 -2.02 9.31
C PHE A 19 -16.70 -0.59 9.40
N LEU A 20 -17.82 -0.39 10.09
CA LEU A 20 -18.44 0.92 10.28
C LEU A 20 -17.48 1.92 10.95
N ARG A 21 -16.80 1.50 12.02
CA ARG A 21 -15.77 2.28 12.70
C ARG A 21 -14.58 2.57 11.81
N THR A 22 -14.05 1.56 11.10
CA THR A 22 -12.93 1.73 10.17
C THR A 22 -13.25 2.69 9.05
N MET A 23 -14.49 2.72 8.55
CA MET A 23 -14.90 3.63 7.46
C MET A 23 -15.48 4.96 7.96
N GLY A 24 -15.84 5.06 9.24
CA GLY A 24 -16.41 6.25 9.87
C GLY A 24 -17.90 6.48 9.57
N TYR A 25 -18.67 5.43 9.29
CA TYR A 25 -20.10 5.52 8.97
C TYR A 25 -20.95 4.81 10.02
N GLU A 26 -22.21 5.21 10.12
CA GLU A 26 -23.25 4.44 10.79
C GLU A 26 -23.91 3.44 9.82
N LEU A 27 -24.48 2.35 10.35
CA LEU A 27 -25.12 1.32 9.50
C LEU A 27 -26.24 1.90 8.62
N SER A 28 -27.04 2.81 9.19
CA SER A 28 -28.14 3.48 8.49
C SER A 28 -27.68 4.33 7.30
N GLU A 29 -26.42 4.76 7.27
CA GLU A 29 -25.86 5.56 6.18
C GLU A 29 -25.41 4.70 5.00
N VAL A 30 -25.12 3.42 5.23
CA VAL A 30 -24.51 2.52 4.25
C VAL A 30 -25.44 1.41 3.77
N ILE A 31 -26.40 0.98 4.60
CA ILE A 31 -27.29 -0.13 4.27
C ILE A 31 -28.11 0.18 3.00
N GLY A 32 -28.18 -0.78 2.07
CA GLY A 32 -28.85 -0.62 0.77
C GLY A 32 -28.13 0.31 -0.21
N LYS A 33 -27.03 0.97 0.17
CA LYS A 33 -26.18 1.70 -0.77
C LYS A 33 -25.27 0.74 -1.52
N HIS A 34 -24.73 1.21 -2.63
CA HIS A 34 -23.79 0.44 -3.43
C HIS A 34 -22.35 0.60 -2.90
N HIS A 35 -21.55 -0.46 -2.98
CA HIS A 35 -20.14 -0.49 -2.57
C HIS A 35 -19.29 0.66 -3.15
N SER A 36 -19.67 1.21 -4.30
CA SER A 36 -18.97 2.32 -4.95
C SER A 36 -18.87 3.57 -4.08
N MET A 37 -19.72 3.73 -3.06
CA MET A 37 -19.60 4.83 -2.09
C MET A 37 -18.26 4.85 -1.34
N PHE A 38 -17.57 3.70 -1.26
CA PHE A 38 -16.25 3.59 -0.63
C PHE A 38 -15.09 3.70 -1.63
N ALA A 39 -15.36 3.87 -2.92
CA ALA A 39 -14.35 3.90 -3.97
C ALA A 39 -14.12 5.33 -4.48
N GLU A 40 -12.93 5.61 -5.00
CA GLU A 40 -12.66 6.86 -5.69
C GLU A 40 -13.59 7.01 -6.90
N PRO A 41 -14.20 8.19 -7.15
CA PRO A 41 -15.20 8.37 -8.21
C PRO A 41 -14.72 7.95 -9.61
N VAL A 42 -13.45 8.19 -9.91
CA VAL A 42 -12.82 7.80 -11.19
C VAL A 42 -12.75 6.28 -11.31
N TYR A 43 -12.37 5.58 -10.24
CA TYR A 43 -12.35 4.12 -10.25
C TYR A 43 -13.76 3.54 -10.28
N ALA A 44 -14.69 4.08 -9.49
CA ALA A 44 -16.08 3.61 -9.44
C ALA A 44 -16.81 3.67 -10.80
N SER A 45 -16.43 4.60 -11.68
CA SER A 45 -16.98 4.75 -13.03
C SER A 45 -16.22 3.96 -14.11
N SER A 46 -15.15 3.26 -13.75
CA SER A 46 -14.28 2.56 -14.70
C SER A 46 -14.80 1.18 -15.11
N LYS A 47 -14.33 0.69 -16.26
CA LYS A 47 -14.57 -0.70 -16.70
C LYS A 47 -13.97 -1.74 -15.74
N SER A 48 -12.84 -1.44 -15.12
CA SER A 48 -12.20 -2.38 -14.18
C SER A 48 -13.02 -2.57 -12.91
N TYR A 49 -13.74 -1.53 -12.47
CA TYR A 49 -14.69 -1.65 -11.35
C TYR A 49 -15.93 -2.50 -11.72
N GLN A 50 -16.44 -2.37 -12.95
CA GLN A 50 -17.52 -3.23 -13.43
C GLN A 50 -17.05 -4.70 -13.51
N GLN A 51 -15.90 -4.94 -14.13
CA GLN A 51 -15.29 -6.27 -14.22
C GLN A 51 -15.01 -6.89 -12.84
N PHE A 52 -14.66 -6.07 -11.84
CA PHE A 52 -14.48 -6.54 -10.47
C PHE A 52 -15.76 -7.18 -9.93
N TRP A 53 -16.92 -6.55 -10.13
CA TRP A 53 -18.21 -7.11 -9.70
C TRP A 53 -18.66 -8.27 -10.59
N ASP A 54 -18.40 -8.23 -11.90
CA ASP A 54 -18.69 -9.35 -12.81
C ASP A 54 -17.95 -10.62 -12.39
N ARG A 55 -16.67 -10.49 -12.03
CA ARG A 55 -15.83 -11.59 -11.52
C ARG A 55 -16.39 -12.17 -10.22
N LEU A 56 -16.73 -11.32 -9.26
CA LEU A 56 -17.32 -11.74 -7.99
C LEU A 56 -18.69 -12.42 -8.19
N GLY A 57 -19.53 -11.86 -9.07
CA GLY A 57 -20.82 -12.44 -9.45
C GLY A 57 -20.67 -13.78 -10.19
N GLY A 58 -19.57 -13.96 -10.92
CA GLY A 58 -19.15 -15.23 -11.53
C GLY A 58 -18.56 -16.25 -10.55
N GLY A 59 -18.42 -15.90 -9.27
CA GLY A 59 -17.93 -16.79 -8.22
C GLY A 59 -16.41 -16.71 -7.97
N GLU A 60 -15.71 -15.77 -8.60
CA GLU A 60 -14.28 -15.59 -8.37
C GLU A 60 -14.00 -14.98 -6.98
N PHE A 61 -13.06 -15.56 -6.25
CA PHE A 61 -12.52 -14.97 -5.03
C PHE A 61 -11.47 -13.92 -5.37
N ILE A 62 -11.53 -12.76 -4.70
CA ILE A 62 -10.56 -11.67 -4.92
C ILE A 62 -9.96 -11.26 -3.58
N SER A 63 -8.63 -11.21 -3.48
CA SER A 63 -7.89 -10.72 -2.31
C SER A 63 -6.76 -9.79 -2.74
N ASP A 64 -6.74 -8.59 -2.18
CA ASP A 64 -5.75 -7.56 -2.53
C ASP A 64 -5.71 -6.45 -1.45
N GLU A 65 -4.81 -5.48 -1.63
CA GLU A 65 -4.84 -4.19 -0.95
C GLU A 65 -5.64 -3.17 -1.75
N PHE A 66 -6.51 -2.43 -1.07
CA PHE A 66 -7.36 -1.44 -1.70
C PHE A 66 -7.29 -0.11 -0.96
N LYS A 67 -7.12 0.97 -1.73
CA LYS A 67 -7.46 2.32 -1.27
C LYS A 67 -8.98 2.49 -1.30
N ARG A 68 -9.55 2.98 -0.20
CA ARG A 68 -10.98 3.29 -0.07
C ARG A 68 -11.17 4.65 0.57
N LEU A 69 -12.37 5.18 0.40
CA LEU A 69 -12.81 6.43 0.98
C LEU A 69 -13.80 6.14 2.10
N GLY A 70 -13.44 6.55 3.32
CA GLY A 70 -14.33 6.66 4.45
C GLY A 70 -15.16 7.95 4.39
N LYS A 71 -15.96 8.17 5.44
CA LYS A 71 -16.80 9.36 5.57
C LYS A 71 -15.96 10.63 5.44
N ASN A 72 -16.53 11.64 4.77
CA ASN A 72 -15.88 12.90 4.45
C ASN A 72 -14.63 12.77 3.56
N GLY A 73 -14.48 11.67 2.81
CA GLY A 73 -13.36 11.46 1.90
C GLY A 73 -12.06 11.05 2.58
N ARG A 74 -12.10 10.66 3.86
CA ARG A 74 -10.91 10.15 4.56
C ARG A 74 -10.36 8.92 3.84
N GLU A 75 -9.09 8.96 3.47
CA GLU A 75 -8.44 7.80 2.86
C GLU A 75 -8.25 6.68 3.89
N VAL A 76 -8.59 5.45 3.48
CA VAL A 76 -8.41 4.23 4.27
C VAL A 76 -7.78 3.19 3.37
N TRP A 77 -6.64 2.64 3.80
CA TRP A 77 -6.04 1.49 3.13
C TRP A 77 -6.48 0.22 3.84
N ILE A 78 -6.96 -0.74 3.06
CA ILE A 78 -7.40 -2.04 3.58
C ILE A 78 -6.73 -3.18 2.83
N GLN A 79 -6.28 -4.20 3.57
CA GLN A 79 -6.06 -5.52 3.01
C GLN A 79 -7.39 -6.28 3.13
N ALA A 80 -7.94 -6.76 2.02
CA ALA A 80 -9.28 -7.33 2.04
C ALA A 80 -9.43 -8.54 1.12
N SER A 81 -10.30 -9.45 1.53
CA SER A 81 -10.75 -10.58 0.73
C SER A 81 -12.26 -10.50 0.49
N TYR A 82 -12.69 -10.75 -0.74
CA TYR A 82 -14.07 -10.78 -1.20
C TYR A 82 -14.42 -12.22 -1.58
N ASN A 83 -15.38 -12.81 -0.86
CA ASN A 83 -15.67 -14.23 -0.88
C ASN A 83 -17.12 -14.44 -1.36
N PRO A 84 -17.34 -14.85 -2.61
CA PRO A 84 -18.67 -15.23 -3.09
C PRO A 84 -19.24 -16.40 -2.27
N VAL A 85 -20.53 -16.33 -1.96
CA VAL A 85 -21.29 -17.38 -1.27
C VAL A 85 -22.34 -17.90 -2.22
N PHE A 86 -22.39 -19.23 -2.34
CA PHE A 86 -23.21 -19.93 -3.33
C PHE A 86 -24.45 -20.56 -2.70
N ASP A 87 -25.54 -20.62 -3.46
CA ASP A 87 -26.68 -21.48 -3.13
C ASP A 87 -26.42 -22.94 -3.56
N ARG A 88 -27.42 -23.82 -3.32
CA ARG A 88 -27.34 -25.24 -3.70
C ARG A 88 -27.23 -25.50 -5.20
N SER A 89 -27.55 -24.51 -6.04
CA SER A 89 -27.44 -24.58 -7.50
C SER A 89 -26.12 -24.03 -8.03
N GLY A 90 -25.20 -23.59 -7.14
CA GLY A 90 -23.93 -23.00 -7.54
C GLY A 90 -24.03 -21.55 -8.00
N ARG A 91 -25.14 -20.86 -7.72
CA ARG A 91 -25.30 -19.43 -8.05
C ARG A 91 -24.82 -18.58 -6.87
N VAL A 92 -24.08 -17.51 -7.16
CA VAL A 92 -23.66 -16.54 -6.14
C VAL A 92 -24.90 -15.80 -5.62
N ILE A 93 -25.14 -15.87 -4.32
CA ILE A 93 -26.27 -15.20 -3.65
C ILE A 93 -25.83 -13.99 -2.82
N LYS A 94 -24.55 -13.91 -2.46
CA LYS A 94 -23.94 -12.77 -1.77
C LYS A 94 -22.43 -12.83 -1.84
N VAL A 95 -21.77 -11.71 -1.54
CA VAL A 95 -20.32 -11.62 -1.38
C VAL A 95 -20.01 -11.18 0.04
N VAL A 96 -19.21 -11.96 0.77
CA VAL A 96 -18.75 -11.61 2.12
C VAL A 96 -17.32 -11.08 2.03
N LYS A 97 -17.13 -9.85 2.50
CA LYS A 97 -15.82 -9.21 2.55
C LYS A 97 -15.29 -9.19 3.98
N PHE A 98 -14.03 -9.58 4.14
CA PHE A 98 -13.25 -9.36 5.35
C PHE A 98 -12.14 -8.36 5.05
N ALA A 99 -11.85 -7.48 6.00
CA ALA A 99 -10.82 -6.46 5.82
C ALA A 99 -10.07 -6.15 7.13
N SER A 100 -8.77 -5.91 6.96
CA SER A 100 -7.88 -5.34 7.96
C SER A 100 -7.50 -3.92 7.53
N ASP A 101 -7.61 -2.97 8.46
CA ASP A 101 -7.12 -1.61 8.23
C ASP A 101 -5.58 -1.63 8.29
N ILE A 102 -4.95 -1.19 7.21
CA ILE A 102 -3.49 -1.08 7.06
C ILE A 102 -3.07 0.37 6.82
N THR A 103 -3.95 1.34 7.10
CA THR A 103 -3.71 2.77 6.84
C THR A 103 -2.46 3.27 7.57
N GLU A 104 -2.30 2.93 8.84
CA GLU A 104 -1.13 3.32 9.63
C GLU A 104 0.15 2.74 9.04
N ALA A 105 0.18 1.42 8.78
CA ALA A 105 1.34 0.75 8.18
C ALA A 105 1.72 1.34 6.82
N LYS A 106 0.73 1.65 5.97
CA LYS A 106 0.97 2.27 4.66
C LYS A 106 1.48 3.72 4.81
N THR A 107 0.93 4.48 5.73
CA THR A 107 1.32 5.88 5.98
C THR A 107 2.74 5.97 6.53
N VAL A 108 3.12 5.08 7.46
CA VAL A 108 4.49 4.99 7.99
C VAL A 108 5.47 4.66 6.86
N SER A 109 5.19 3.63 6.07
CA SER A 109 6.05 3.23 4.94
C SER A 109 6.25 4.36 3.92
N ILE A 110 5.19 5.08 3.55
CA ILE A 110 5.26 6.23 2.63
C ILE A 110 6.06 7.38 3.26
N THR A 111 5.84 7.65 4.55
CA THR A 111 6.53 8.73 5.26
C THR A 111 8.02 8.45 5.38
N ASP A 112 8.40 7.23 5.72
CA ASP A 112 9.81 6.85 5.86
C ASP A 112 10.55 6.88 4.53
N ALA A 113 9.94 6.37 3.46
CA ALA A 113 10.47 6.51 2.10
C ALA A 113 10.65 7.99 1.72
N GLY A 114 9.68 8.85 2.05
CA GLY A 114 9.76 10.29 1.83
C GLY A 114 10.90 10.96 2.60
N LYS A 115 11.12 10.58 3.88
CA LYS A 115 12.22 11.08 4.71
C LYS A 115 13.58 10.64 4.19
N ILE A 116 13.74 9.35 3.87
CA ILE A 116 14.99 8.83 3.28
C ILE A 116 15.28 9.56 1.98
N ALA A 117 14.29 9.74 1.12
CA ALA A 117 14.47 10.48 -0.13
C ALA A 117 14.84 11.95 0.10
N ALA A 118 14.29 12.61 1.14
CA ALA A 118 14.64 13.98 1.50
C ALA A 118 16.08 14.09 2.02
N ILE A 119 16.50 13.18 2.92
CA ILE A 119 17.88 13.08 3.43
C ILE A 119 18.85 12.85 2.26
N THR A 120 18.55 11.87 1.40
CA THR A 120 19.34 11.52 0.22
C THR A 120 19.49 12.70 -0.74
N ARG A 121 18.48 13.57 -0.88
CA ARG A 121 18.60 14.77 -1.74
C ARG A 121 19.33 15.93 -1.08
N ALA A 122 19.37 15.99 0.25
CA ALA A 122 19.92 17.14 0.98
C ALA A 122 21.39 16.95 1.41
N GLN A 123 21.85 15.70 1.54
CA GLN A 123 23.18 15.40 2.08
C GLN A 123 23.98 14.52 1.12
N ALA A 124 25.31 14.59 1.19
CA ALA A 124 26.19 13.59 0.59
C ALA A 124 26.09 12.30 1.41
N MET A 125 25.69 11.20 0.76
CA MET A 125 25.46 9.91 1.40
C MET A 125 26.15 8.80 0.61
N ILE A 126 26.80 7.90 1.34
CA ILE A 126 27.44 6.71 0.83
C ILE A 126 27.06 5.52 1.72
N GLU A 127 26.83 4.37 1.09
CA GLU A 127 26.43 3.12 1.70
C GLU A 127 27.54 2.08 1.49
N PHE A 128 27.84 1.33 2.54
CA PHE A 128 28.84 0.26 2.53
C PHE A 128 28.31 -0.99 3.23
N ASP A 129 28.85 -2.14 2.87
CA ASP A 129 28.61 -3.39 3.57
C ASP A 129 29.33 -3.43 4.92
N THR A 130 29.13 -4.52 5.68
CA THR A 130 29.78 -4.70 6.99
C THR A 130 31.30 -4.88 6.89
N ALA A 131 31.84 -5.19 5.71
CA ALA A 131 33.26 -5.28 5.44
C ALA A 131 33.84 -3.95 4.93
N GLY A 132 33.03 -2.88 4.85
CA GLY A 132 33.44 -1.55 4.43
C GLY A 132 33.52 -1.35 2.92
N ASN A 133 33.02 -2.29 2.11
CA ASN A 133 32.97 -2.15 0.65
C ASN A 133 31.76 -1.32 0.25
N ILE A 134 31.97 -0.40 -0.68
CA ILE A 134 30.97 0.55 -1.14
C ILE A 134 29.90 -0.18 -1.95
N LEU A 135 28.64 -0.05 -1.52
CA LEU A 135 27.48 -0.60 -2.20
C LEU A 135 26.82 0.44 -3.11
N HIS A 136 26.72 1.68 -2.63
CA HIS A 136 26.08 2.76 -3.36
C HIS A 136 26.54 4.13 -2.84
N ALA A 137 26.42 5.18 -3.66
CA ALA A 137 26.55 6.56 -3.23
C ALA A 137 25.58 7.44 -4.02
N ASN A 138 25.00 8.45 -3.36
CA ASN A 138 24.08 9.36 -4.02
C ASN A 138 24.83 10.43 -4.82
N GLN A 139 24.11 11.12 -5.72
CA GLN A 139 24.71 12.13 -6.60
C GLN A 139 25.42 13.25 -5.82
N ASN A 140 24.87 13.68 -4.68
CA ASN A 140 25.51 14.70 -3.85
C ASN A 140 26.90 14.29 -3.36
N PHE A 141 27.09 13.02 -2.98
CA PHE A 141 28.40 12.49 -2.59
C PHE A 141 29.35 12.42 -3.76
N LEU A 142 28.86 11.90 -4.89
CA LEU A 142 29.61 11.77 -6.14
C LEU A 142 30.10 13.13 -6.63
N ASP A 143 29.23 14.13 -6.65
CA ASP A 143 29.56 15.51 -7.06
C ASP A 143 30.56 16.17 -6.09
N ALA A 144 30.39 15.94 -4.78
CA ALA A 144 31.25 16.53 -3.76
C ALA A 144 32.69 15.98 -3.80
N LEU A 145 32.86 14.69 -4.10
CA LEU A 145 34.17 14.04 -4.17
C LEU A 145 34.73 13.90 -5.60
N GLY A 146 33.92 14.17 -6.62
CA GLY A 146 34.32 14.14 -8.02
C GLY A 146 34.46 12.73 -8.62
N TYR A 147 33.64 11.79 -8.17
CA TYR A 147 33.65 10.39 -8.65
C TYR A 147 32.36 10.04 -9.38
N GLY A 148 32.45 9.13 -10.34
CA GLY A 148 31.32 8.35 -10.85
C GLY A 148 31.03 7.14 -9.95
N LEU A 149 29.77 6.70 -9.93
CA LEU A 149 29.36 5.56 -9.11
C LEU A 149 30.13 4.27 -9.48
N ASP A 150 30.29 4.02 -10.78
CA ASP A 150 30.98 2.84 -11.30
C ASP A 150 32.47 2.78 -10.93
N GLU A 151 33.06 3.91 -10.56
CA GLU A 151 34.47 3.99 -10.15
C GLU A 151 34.68 3.56 -8.71
N ILE A 152 33.65 3.65 -7.87
CA ILE A 152 33.77 3.47 -6.42
C ILE A 152 33.01 2.25 -5.90
N VAL A 153 31.96 1.77 -6.59
CA VAL A 153 31.21 0.58 -6.17
C VAL A 153 32.11 -0.65 -6.14
N GLY A 154 32.04 -1.40 -5.04
CA GLY A 154 32.88 -2.56 -4.78
C GLY A 154 34.28 -2.24 -4.23
N GLN A 155 34.71 -0.97 -4.23
CA GLN A 155 35.95 -0.56 -3.57
C GLN A 155 35.73 -0.40 -2.06
N HIS A 156 36.81 -0.50 -1.28
CA HIS A 156 36.74 -0.27 0.16
C HIS A 156 36.74 1.24 0.48
N HIS A 157 35.87 1.68 1.40
CA HIS A 157 35.66 3.11 1.72
C HIS A 157 36.92 3.88 2.17
N SER A 158 37.97 3.17 2.58
CA SER A 158 39.27 3.74 2.92
C SER A 158 39.91 4.54 1.78
N MET A 159 39.47 4.35 0.52
CA MET A 159 39.92 5.16 -0.61
C MET A 159 39.64 6.66 -0.46
N PHE A 160 38.68 7.06 0.40
CA PHE A 160 38.34 8.46 0.67
C PHE A 160 39.03 9.02 1.92
N VAL A 161 39.89 8.25 2.59
CA VAL A 161 40.54 8.61 3.84
C VAL A 161 42.05 8.69 3.64
N GLU A 162 42.70 9.66 4.28
CA GLU A 162 44.17 9.74 4.22
C GLU A 162 44.84 8.47 4.78
N PRO A 163 45.92 7.97 4.16
CA PRO A 163 46.57 6.72 4.55
C PRO A 163 47.02 6.67 6.01
N ALA A 164 47.40 7.82 6.59
CA ALA A 164 47.82 7.93 7.98
C ALA A 164 46.66 7.69 8.98
N PHE A 165 45.42 7.86 8.55
CA PHE A 165 44.21 7.67 9.35
C PHE A 165 43.54 6.32 9.08
N ALA A 166 43.69 5.75 7.88
CA ALA A 166 43.13 4.43 7.54
C ALA A 166 43.82 3.26 8.30
N ALA A 167 45.03 3.47 8.81
CA ALA A 167 45.82 2.45 9.52
C ALA A 167 45.70 2.51 11.06
N SER A 168 44.85 3.38 11.61
CA SER A 168 44.75 3.62 13.07
C SER A 168 43.57 2.92 13.76
N VAL A 169 42.83 2.07 13.05
CA VAL A 169 41.68 1.30 13.54
C VAL A 169 41.84 -0.19 13.27
#